data_AF-A0AA96VXG2-F1
#
_entry.id   AF-A0AA96VXG2-F1
#
_cell.length_a   1.000
_cell.length_b   1.000
_cell.length_c   1.000
_cell.angle_alpha   90.00
_cell.angle_beta   90.00
_cell.angle_gamma   90.00
#
_symmetry.space_group_name_H-M   'P 1'
#
loop_
_entity.id
_entity.type
_entity.pdbx_description
1 polymer ?
#
loop_
_entity_poly.entity_id
_entity_poly.type
_entity_poly.pdbx_seq_one_letter_code
_entity_poly.pdbx_strand_id
1 'polypeptide(L)' 'MVTKDDTLRRFQNRFVEGMPQPIDFHLGTIDVLPDADGSRVVYSQEILPEALAPIVERAVSEGIAGIARYFAVRP' A
#
# COMPACT_ATOMS: atom_id res chain seq x y z
N MET A 1 -8.35 3.94 7.25
CA MET A 1 -8.61 2.59 6.72
C MET A 1 -10.00 2.57 6.11
N VAL A 2 -10.15 2.01 4.91
CA VAL A 2 -11.44 1.90 4.21
C VAL A 2 -12.03 0.52 4.47
N THR A 3 -11.28 -0.55 4.20
CA THR A 3 -11.64 -1.93 4.55
C THR A 3 -10.43 -2.70 5.08
N LYS A 4 -10.72 -3.74 5.87
CA LYS A 4 -9.78 -4.79 6.29
C LYS A 4 -10.51 -6.12 6.14
N ASP A 5 -10.04 -6.95 5.24
CA ASP A 5 -10.58 -8.28 4.99
C ASP A 5 -9.50 -9.33 5.28
N ASP A 6 -9.68 -10.04 6.40
CA ASP A 6 -8.73 -11.07 6.83
C ASP A 6 -8.81 -12.34 5.98
N THR A 7 -9.96 -12.61 5.35
CA THR A 7 -10.15 -13.79 4.47
C THR A 7 -9.39 -13.60 3.18
N LEU A 8 -9.52 -12.41 2.57
CA LEU A 8 -8.80 -12.06 1.35
C LEU A 8 -7.35 -11.61 1.62
N ARG A 9 -6.98 -11.42 2.89
CA ARG A 9 -5.70 -10.79 3.30
C ARG A 9 -5.48 -9.45 2.58
N ARG A 10 -6.53 -8.62 2.59
CA ARG A 10 -6.60 -7.34 1.88
C ARG A 10 -6.85 -6.18 2.82
N PHE A 11 -6.10 -5.12 2.62
CA PHE A 11 -6.40 -3.81 3.19
C PHE A 11 -6.70 -2.82 2.07
N GLN A 12 -7.73 -2.00 2.26
CA GLN A 12 -7.91 -0.79 1.47
C GLN A 12 -7.80 0.43 2.36
N ASN A 13 -7.11 1.44 1.86
CA ASN A 13 -6.93 2.71 2.55
C ASN A 13 -7.19 3.88 1.60
N ARG A 14 -7.54 5.01 2.19
CA ARG A 14 -7.61 6.30 1.53
C ARG A 14 -6.79 7.28 2.33
N PHE A 15 -6.19 8.25 1.65
CA PHE A 15 -5.68 9.39 2.37
C PHE A 15 -6.86 10.24 2.85
N VAL A 16 -6.69 10.83 4.01
CA VAL A 16 -7.66 11.77 4.60
C VAL A 16 -7.09 13.17 4.54
N GLU A 17 -7.93 14.18 4.79
CA GLU A 17 -7.52 15.58 4.79
C GLU A 17 -6.29 15.84 5.67
N GLY A 18 -5.47 16.83 5.27
CA GLY A 18 -4.25 17.22 5.99
C GLY A 18 -2.93 16.75 5.37
N MET A 19 -2.98 16.08 4.21
CA MET A 19 -1.77 15.77 3.44
C MET A 19 -1.20 17.03 2.78
N PRO A 20 0.14 17.16 2.70
CA PRO A 20 0.78 18.33 2.10
C PRO A 20 0.58 18.42 0.58
N GLN A 21 0.25 17.32 -0.09
CA GLN A 21 -0.08 17.29 -1.51
C GLN A 21 -1.59 17.47 -1.73
N PRO A 22 -2.02 18.19 -2.79
CA PRO A 22 -3.43 18.38 -3.12
C PRO A 22 -4.01 17.11 -3.75
N ILE A 23 -4.27 16.09 -2.94
CA ILE A 23 -4.84 14.81 -3.38
C ILE A 23 -6.37 14.93 -3.30
N ASP A 24 -7.02 14.88 -4.46
CA ASP A 24 -8.48 14.94 -4.58
C ASP A 24 -9.12 13.59 -4.27
N PHE A 25 -8.47 12.52 -4.71
CA PHE A 25 -8.92 11.16 -4.50
C PHE A 25 -7.72 10.23 -4.35
N HIS A 26 -7.81 9.28 -3.41
CA HIS A 26 -6.86 8.19 -3.30
C HIS A 26 -7.56 6.93 -2.76
N LEU A 27 -7.31 5.80 -3.43
CA LEU A 27 -7.64 4.47 -2.93
C LEU A 27 -6.43 3.56 -3.13
N GLY A 28 -5.73 3.25 -2.05
CA GLY A 28 -4.65 2.27 -2.03
C GLY A 28 -5.18 0.90 -1.61
N THR A 29 -4.83 -0.14 -2.36
CA THR A 29 -5.12 -1.55 -2.00
C THR A 29 -3.81 -2.28 -1.75
N ILE A 30 -3.74 -3.00 -0.64
CA ILE A 30 -2.63 -3.89 -0.29
C ILE A 30 -3.19 -5.31 -0.23
N ASP A 31 -2.66 -6.19 -1.07
CA ASP A 31 -2.94 -7.62 -1.09
C ASP A 31 -1.73 -8.39 -0.59
N VAL A 32 -1.96 -9.36 0.29
CA VAL A 32 -0.93 -10.33 0.71
C VAL A 32 -1.28 -11.70 0.16
N LEU A 33 -0.61 -12.06 -0.92
CA LEU A 33 -0.82 -13.30 -1.65
C LEU A 33 0.15 -14.39 -1.14
N PRO A 34 -0.28 -15.67 -1.10
CA PRO A 34 0.65 -16.76 -0.87
C PRO A 34 1.69 -16.82 -2.00
N ASP A 35 2.96 -17.06 -1.65
CA ASP A 35 4.06 -17.18 -2.62
C ASP A 35 5.07 -18.22 -2.14
N ALA A 36 4.84 -19.49 -2.52
CA ALA A 36 5.58 -20.66 -2.03
C ALA A 36 5.73 -20.66 -0.49
N ASP A 37 6.96 -20.66 0.02
CA ASP A 37 7.27 -20.64 1.46
C ASP A 37 7.16 -19.25 2.09
N GLY A 38 6.73 -18.25 1.31
CA GLY A 38 6.64 -16.85 1.72
C GLY A 38 5.32 -16.20 1.35
N SER A 39 5.37 -14.90 1.14
CA SER A 39 4.22 -14.09 0.77
C SER A 39 4.63 -13.00 -0.19
N ARG A 40 3.76 -12.73 -1.17
CA ARG A 40 3.90 -11.63 -2.10
C ARG A 40 2.97 -10.50 -1.68
N VAL A 41 3.56 -9.34 -1.40
CA VAL A 41 2.80 -8.11 -1.17
C VAL A 41 2.60 -7.39 -2.49
N VAL A 42 1.35 -7.12 -2.86
CA VAL A 42 0.99 -6.32 -4.03
C VAL A 42 0.33 -5.04 -3.55
N TYR A 43 0.83 -3.90 -4.01
CA TYR A 43 0.18 -2.61 -3.82
C TYR A 43 -0.35 -2.10 -5.15
N SER A 44 -1.59 -1.63 -5.15
CA SER A 44 -2.19 -0.89 -6.26
C SER A 44 -2.81 0.39 -5.72
N GLN A 45 -2.93 1.41 -6.58
CA GLN A 45 -3.56 2.67 -6.22
C GLN A 45 -4.37 3.26 -7.37
N GLU A 46 -5.44 3.94 -6.99
CA GLU A 46 -6.10 4.94 -7.80
C GLU A 46 -5.85 6.30 -7.13
N ILE A 47 -5.37 7.29 -7.89
CA ILE A 47 -5.02 8.60 -7.34
C ILE A 47 -5.34 9.73 -8.32
N LEU A 48 -5.89 10.82 -7.78
CA LEU A 48 -6.09 12.06 -8.51
C LEU A 48 -5.53 13.25 -7.71
N PRO A 49 -4.87 14.22 -8.37
CA PRO A 49 -4.46 14.18 -9.78
C PRO A 49 -3.35 13.14 -10.05
N GLU A 50 -3.39 12.53 -11.24
CA GLU A 50 -2.47 11.45 -11.64
C GLU A 50 -0.98 11.86 -11.56
N ALA A 51 -0.68 13.15 -11.72
CA ALA A 51 0.67 13.69 -11.57
C ALA A 51 1.30 13.45 -10.18
N LEU A 52 0.50 13.12 -9.17
CA LEU A 52 0.99 12.77 -7.83
C LEU A 52 1.33 11.28 -7.68
N ALA A 53 0.94 10.42 -8.62
CA ALA A 53 1.19 8.98 -8.55
C ALA A 53 2.68 8.63 -8.33
N PRO A 54 3.66 9.24 -9.05
CA PRO A 54 5.07 8.92 -8.83
C PRO A 54 5.58 9.33 -7.44
N ILE A 55 5.03 10.40 -6.87
CA ILE A 55 5.41 10.88 -5.53
C ILE A 55 4.95 9.89 -4.46
N VAL A 56 3.70 9.44 -4.58
CA VAL A 56 3.11 8.45 -3.67
C VAL A 56 3.75 7.09 -3.85
N GLU A 57 4.01 6.66 -5.09
CA GLU A 57 4.69 5.41 -5.41
C GLU A 57 6.05 5.30 -4.71
N ARG A 58 6.86 6.36 -4.70
CA ARG A 58 8.14 6.37 -3.99
C ARG A 58 7.97 6.11 -2.50
N ALA A 59 7.06 6.83 -1.84
CA ALA A 59 6.83 6.69 -0.40
C ALA A 59 6.29 5.29 -0.05
N VAL A 60 5.38 4.76 -0.85
CA VAL A 60 4.82 3.42 -0.63
C VAL A 60 5.87 2.33 -0.86
N SER A 61 6.71 2.48 -1.89
CA SER A 61 7.80 1.54 -2.18
C SER A 61 8.79 1.43 -1.04
N GLU A 62 9.14 2.55 -0.40
CA GLU A 62 9.99 2.56 0.80
C GLU A 62 9.34 1.81 1.98
N GLY A 63 8.03 2.00 2.17
CA GLY A 63 7.25 1.29 3.19
C GLY A 63 7.22 -0.23 2.96
N ILE A 64 6.93 -0.66 1.72
CA ILE A 64 6.92 -2.09 1.34
C ILE A 64 8.31 -2.72 1.53
N ALA A 65 9.37 -2.02 1.12
CA ALA A 65 10.74 -2.48 1.36
C ALA A 65 11.05 -2.60 2.86
N GLY A 66 10.52 -1.70 3.70
CA GLY A 66 10.58 -1.79 5.15
C GLY A 66 9.94 -3.06 5.71
N ILE A 67 8.74 -3.39 5.24
CA ILE A 67 8.02 -4.62 5.61
C ILE A 67 8.83 -5.86 5.23
N ALA A 68 9.33 -5.92 3.99
CA ALA A 68 10.14 -7.04 3.53
C ALA A 68 11.38 -7.23 4.41
N ARG A 69 12.09 -6.14 4.74
CA ARG A 69 13.26 -6.18 5.65
C ARG A 69 12.89 -6.64 7.06
N TYR A 70 11.74 -6.23 7.58
CA TYR A 70 11.29 -6.59 8.92
C TYR A 70 11.10 -8.11 9.06
N PHE A 71 10.44 -8.75 8.10
CA PHE A 71 10.17 -10.19 8.11
C PHE A 71 11.37 -11.03 7.66
N ALA A 72 12.27 -10.48 6.84
CA ALA A 72 13.51 -11.19 6.46
C ALA A 72 14.39 -11.57 7.67
N VAL A 73 14.30 -10.81 8.77
CA VAL A 73 15.05 -11.07 10.02
C VAL A 73 14.15 -11.59 11.15
N ARG A 74 12.86 -11.79 10.88
CA ARG A 74 11.84 -12.30 11.82
C ARG A 74 10.86 -13.21 11.05
N PRO A 75 11.30 -14.41 10.67
CA PRO A 75 10.47 -15.35 9.93
C PRO A 75 9.27 -15.82 10.76
#